data_AF-A0A9X3HJH8-F1
#
_entry.id   AF-A0A9X3HJH8-F1
#
_cell.length_a   1.000
_cell.length_b   1.000
_cell.length_c   1.000
_cell.angle_alpha   90.00
_cell.angle_beta   90.00
_cell.angle_gamma   90.00
#
_symmetry.space_group_name_H-M   'P 1'
#
loop_
_entity.id
_entity.type
_entity.pdbx_description
1 polymer ?
#
loop_
_entity_poly.entity_id
_entity_poly.type
_entity_poly.pdbx_seq_one_letter_code
_entity_poly.pdbx_strand_id
1 'polypeptide(L)'
;MNPSPIAVFDLGKTNSKLFVLSPEGKLVDEARTRPVWPRNGDINILDDEALFTWMKNELARVVSAHDVDRVIFSGHGCTFALTAGDALVHPILDYEQEPPADVAARIDALVPDFHETFSPPLPLGFNYGRHLLWLNERDPALLEQADAILAYPQFWSWKFSGRKVSEVSYLGCHSHLWAPLEDDYSSLVDRMGWRGKMPAFAPAGSVIGKHSVTLEDGRSVDIDVHNGVHDSNAALYFYRSLGFSDFTLISTGTWVIILNPASPLERLDSGRDMLANVTIDHQPVATIRFMGGREYDLASGGWTMPVTAEAIASVIARRCFALPSFAAGGPLQGHIGHFTGPAIAGEERAAAALLYVALMTDLSLELIGSQNAIIIDGGLVKTGLYASILAALRPGQTIHTSANPEGSAFGAAMLVFDALGINPFINDCAVAQPAAIPDLDAYRHAWRRQVDAMTEETAARNSDYRRPA
;
A
#
# COMPACT_ATOMS: atom_id res chain seq x y z
N MET A 1 -29.10 -22.14 -5.23
CA MET A 1 -28.43 -21.45 -6.35
C MET A 1 -26.96 -21.45 -6.03
N ASN A 2 -26.11 -21.81 -6.99
CA ASN A 2 -24.67 -21.58 -6.81
C ASN A 2 -24.45 -20.06 -6.68
N PRO A 3 -23.45 -19.61 -5.91
CA PRO A 3 -23.12 -18.19 -5.85
C PRO A 3 -22.83 -17.68 -7.28
N SER A 4 -23.04 -16.39 -7.55
CA SER A 4 -22.61 -15.79 -8.81
C SER A 4 -21.19 -15.25 -8.69
N PRO A 5 -20.48 -15.06 -9.83
CA PRO A 5 -19.18 -14.40 -9.83
C PRO A 5 -19.22 -12.96 -9.28
N ILE A 6 -18.08 -12.51 -8.77
CA ILE A 6 -17.90 -11.20 -8.12
C ILE A 6 -17.03 -10.32 -9.01
N ALA A 7 -17.46 -9.08 -9.27
CA ALA A 7 -16.60 -8.06 -9.84
C ALA A 7 -15.82 -7.34 -8.73
N VAL A 8 -14.50 -7.27 -8.87
CA VAL A 8 -13.61 -6.51 -8.00
C VAL A 8 -12.91 -5.43 -8.81
N PHE A 9 -13.16 -4.17 -8.47
CA PHE A 9 -12.32 -3.08 -8.95
C PHE A 9 -11.17 -2.85 -7.97
N ASP A 10 -9.94 -3.05 -8.42
CA ASP A 10 -8.71 -2.76 -7.69
C ASP A 10 -8.05 -1.52 -8.28
N LEU A 11 -8.19 -0.41 -7.55
CA LEU A 11 -7.92 0.93 -8.04
C LEU A 11 -6.58 1.44 -7.50
N GLY A 12 -5.51 1.11 -8.21
CA GLY A 12 -4.17 1.63 -7.98
C GLY A 12 -3.90 2.98 -8.65
N LYS A 13 -2.90 3.74 -8.16
CA LYS A 13 -2.59 5.11 -8.62
C LYS A 13 -2.24 5.20 -10.11
N THR A 14 -1.54 4.21 -10.65
CA THR A 14 -1.04 4.19 -12.03
C THR A 14 -1.72 3.13 -12.89
N ASN A 15 -2.45 2.21 -12.28
CA ASN A 15 -3.10 1.10 -12.96
C ASN A 15 -4.33 0.65 -12.16
N SER A 16 -5.50 0.83 -12.75
CA SER A 16 -6.77 0.34 -12.22
C SER A 16 -7.13 -0.96 -12.93
N LYS A 17 -7.61 -1.96 -12.18
CA LYS A 17 -7.95 -3.29 -12.68
C LYS A 17 -9.38 -3.63 -12.33
N LEU A 18 -10.02 -4.39 -13.20
CA LEU A 18 -11.20 -5.18 -12.90
C LEU A 18 -10.76 -6.64 -12.88
N PHE A 19 -11.24 -7.39 -11.90
CA PHE A 19 -11.16 -8.84 -11.85
C PHE A 19 -12.57 -9.43 -11.66
N VAL A 20 -12.84 -10.56 -12.31
CA VAL A 20 -14.06 -11.35 -12.08
C VAL A 20 -13.66 -12.67 -11.45
N LEU A 21 -14.15 -12.92 -10.24
CA LEU A 21 -13.83 -14.11 -9.47
C LEU A 21 -15.04 -15.03 -9.44
N SER A 22 -14.87 -16.28 -9.90
CA SER A 22 -15.92 -17.29 -9.83
C SER A 22 -16.20 -17.71 -8.38
N PRO A 23 -17.35 -18.34 -8.11
CA PRO A 23 -17.69 -18.91 -6.81
C PRO A 23 -16.68 -19.92 -6.27
N GLU A 24 -15.89 -20.54 -7.16
CA GLU A 24 -14.80 -21.46 -6.84
C GLU A 24 -13.47 -20.74 -6.60
N GLY A 25 -13.47 -19.40 -6.49
CA GLY A 25 -12.29 -18.59 -6.20
C GLY A 25 -11.33 -18.46 -7.37
N LYS A 26 -11.78 -18.72 -8.61
CA LYS A 26 -10.96 -18.64 -9.82
C LYS A 26 -11.12 -17.31 -10.52
N LEU A 27 -10.03 -16.72 -10.99
CA LEU A 27 -10.07 -15.59 -11.89
C LEU A 27 -10.60 -16.02 -13.26
N VAL A 28 -11.73 -15.46 -13.71
CA VAL A 28 -12.38 -15.83 -14.99
C VAL A 28 -12.40 -14.70 -16.02
N ASP A 29 -12.17 -13.46 -15.62
CA ASP A 29 -12.05 -12.31 -16.51
C ASP A 29 -11.22 -11.21 -15.85
N GLU A 30 -10.50 -10.41 -16.64
CA GLU A 30 -9.79 -9.23 -16.17
C GLU A 30 -9.82 -8.11 -17.22
N ALA A 31 -9.84 -6.87 -16.75
CA ALA A 31 -9.64 -5.68 -17.59
C ALA A 31 -8.77 -4.66 -16.86
N ARG A 32 -8.12 -3.77 -17.61
CA ARG A 32 -7.18 -2.81 -17.05
C ARG A 32 -7.31 -1.46 -17.74
N THR A 33 -7.13 -0.40 -16.97
CA THR A 33 -7.00 0.96 -17.48
C THR A 33 -5.95 1.73 -16.69
N ARG A 34 -5.54 2.89 -17.21
CA ARG A 34 -4.67 3.83 -16.49
C ARG A 34 -5.50 5.03 -16.07
N PRO A 35 -5.65 5.30 -14.76
CA PRO A 35 -6.28 6.54 -14.31
C PRO A 35 -5.44 7.74 -14.79
N VAL A 36 -6.13 8.81 -15.17
CA VAL A 36 -5.50 10.04 -15.68
C VAL A 36 -5.57 11.10 -14.60
N TRP A 37 -4.45 11.80 -14.39
CA TRP A 37 -4.32 12.83 -13.38
C TRP A 37 -4.04 14.20 -14.02
N PRO A 38 -4.99 14.80 -14.76
CA PRO A 38 -4.73 16.04 -15.49
C PRO A 38 -4.45 17.22 -14.56
N ARG A 39 -3.71 18.20 -15.10
CA ARG A 39 -3.52 19.50 -14.47
C ARG A 39 -4.83 20.30 -14.54
N ASN A 40 -5.32 20.76 -13.40
CA ASN A 40 -6.43 21.70 -13.27
C ASN A 40 -5.96 22.95 -12.51
N GLY A 41 -5.60 24.00 -13.26
CA GLY A 41 -4.98 25.20 -12.69
C GLY A 41 -3.64 24.92 -12.03
N ASP A 42 -3.56 25.12 -10.72
CA ASP A 42 -2.38 24.92 -9.88
C ASP A 42 -2.33 23.55 -9.18
N ILE A 43 -3.33 22.69 -9.40
CA ILE A 43 -3.39 21.34 -8.83
C ILE A 43 -3.54 20.26 -9.90
N ASN A 44 -3.13 19.03 -9.58
CA ASN A 44 -3.40 17.83 -10.35
C ASN A 44 -4.59 17.12 -9.72
N ILE A 45 -5.52 16.65 -10.55
CA ILE A 45 -6.77 16.05 -10.11
C ILE A 45 -6.97 14.71 -10.81
N LEU A 46 -7.77 13.81 -10.25
CA LEU A 46 -8.22 12.61 -10.95
C LEU A 46 -9.27 12.99 -12.01
N ASP A 47 -9.15 12.43 -13.21
CA ASP A 47 -10.25 12.37 -14.18
C ASP A 47 -11.24 11.28 -13.74
N ASP A 48 -12.06 11.59 -12.74
CA ASP A 48 -12.98 10.64 -12.13
C ASP A 48 -14.14 10.26 -13.08
N GLU A 49 -14.53 11.15 -13.98
CA GLU A 49 -15.56 10.88 -14.99
C GLU A 49 -15.11 9.81 -16.00
N ALA A 50 -13.88 9.92 -16.51
CA ALA A 50 -13.32 8.92 -17.43
C ALA A 50 -13.18 7.56 -16.75
N LEU A 51 -12.66 7.53 -15.52
CA LEU A 51 -12.51 6.29 -14.76
C LEU A 51 -13.88 5.67 -14.42
N PHE A 52 -14.87 6.48 -14.03
CA PHE A 52 -16.23 6.00 -13.77
C PHE A 52 -16.90 5.43 -15.01
N THR A 53 -16.72 6.09 -16.16
CA THR A 53 -17.25 5.61 -17.45
C THR A 53 -16.65 4.26 -17.82
N TRP A 54 -15.33 4.09 -17.66
CA TRP A 54 -14.68 2.81 -17.85
C TRP A 54 -15.25 1.74 -16.91
N MET A 55 -15.38 2.02 -15.60
CA MET A 55 -15.92 1.05 -14.64
C MET A 55 -17.36 0.64 -14.98
N LYS A 56 -18.24 1.58 -15.38
CA LYS A 56 -19.61 1.24 -15.79
C LYS A 56 -19.65 0.34 -17.02
N ASN A 57 -18.82 0.64 -18.03
CA ASN A 57 -18.77 -0.13 -19.26
C ASN A 57 -18.25 -1.55 -19.00
N GLU A 58 -17.16 -1.67 -18.24
CA GLU A 58 -16.60 -2.97 -17.85
C GLU A 58 -17.56 -3.77 -16.98
N LEU A 59 -18.25 -3.13 -16.05
CA LEU A 59 -19.26 -3.77 -15.22
C LEU A 59 -20.41 -4.33 -16.08
N ALA A 60 -20.96 -3.53 -17.01
CA ALA A 60 -21.99 -4.01 -17.94
C ALA A 60 -21.51 -5.19 -18.79
N ARG A 61 -20.26 -5.15 -19.25
CA ARG A 61 -19.63 -6.25 -20.00
C ARG A 61 -19.58 -7.53 -19.18
N VAL A 62 -19.11 -7.49 -17.94
CA VAL A 62 -18.95 -8.70 -17.12
C VAL A 62 -20.26 -9.22 -16.52
N VAL A 63 -21.25 -8.35 -16.28
CA VAL A 63 -22.61 -8.77 -15.94
C VAL A 63 -23.21 -9.58 -17.08
N SER A 64 -23.06 -9.11 -18.33
CA SER A 64 -23.54 -9.82 -19.51
C SER A 64 -22.80 -11.14 -19.77
N ALA A 65 -21.47 -11.15 -19.58
CA ALA A 65 -20.62 -12.29 -19.92
C ALA A 65 -20.60 -13.40 -18.87
N HIS A 66 -20.75 -13.06 -17.58
CA HIS A 66 -20.50 -13.98 -16.46
C HIS A 66 -21.62 -13.98 -15.40
N ASP A 67 -22.75 -13.32 -15.65
CA ASP A 67 -23.85 -13.19 -14.68
C ASP A 67 -23.39 -12.63 -13.32
N VAL A 68 -22.42 -11.70 -13.34
CA VAL A 68 -21.98 -10.97 -12.14
C VAL A 68 -23.18 -10.28 -11.52
N ASP A 69 -23.40 -10.51 -10.22
CA ASP A 69 -24.52 -9.93 -9.48
C ASP A 69 -24.07 -9.03 -8.32
N ARG A 70 -22.75 -8.81 -8.17
CA ARG A 70 -22.19 -7.98 -7.12
C ARG A 70 -20.83 -7.37 -7.45
N VAL A 71 -20.55 -6.22 -6.84
CA VAL A 71 -19.30 -5.48 -7.03
C VAL A 71 -18.72 -4.98 -5.70
N ILE A 72 -17.40 -5.03 -5.58
CA ILE A 72 -16.61 -4.42 -4.49
C ILE A 72 -15.43 -3.62 -5.06
N PHE A 73 -14.97 -2.65 -4.27
CA PHE A 73 -13.86 -1.77 -4.59
C PHE A 73 -12.74 -1.94 -3.57
N SER A 74 -11.51 -2.07 -4.05
CA SER A 74 -10.29 -1.87 -3.28
C SER A 74 -9.48 -0.73 -3.89
N GLY A 75 -8.70 -0.02 -3.09
CA GLY A 75 -7.94 1.10 -3.61
C GLY A 75 -6.77 1.52 -2.74
N HIS A 76 -5.83 2.20 -3.38
CA HIS A 76 -4.66 2.78 -2.74
C HIS A 76 -5.05 3.83 -1.69
N GLY A 77 -4.20 4.03 -0.69
CA GLY A 77 -4.39 5.03 0.36
C GLY A 77 -4.25 6.50 -0.11
N CYS A 78 -4.35 7.42 0.85
CA CYS A 78 -4.01 8.85 0.72
C CYS A 78 -4.92 9.71 -0.18
N THR A 79 -5.93 9.13 -0.82
CA THR A 79 -6.90 9.86 -1.62
C THR A 79 -8.27 9.96 -0.96
N PHE A 80 -8.95 11.08 -1.18
CA PHE A 80 -10.28 11.32 -0.66
C PHE A 80 -11.14 12.17 -1.60
N ALA A 81 -12.44 12.12 -1.35
CA ALA A 81 -13.44 12.94 -2.02
C ALA A 81 -14.18 13.78 -0.98
N LEU A 82 -14.41 15.05 -1.33
CA LEU A 82 -15.33 15.92 -0.61
C LEU A 82 -16.63 15.96 -1.41
N THR A 83 -17.74 15.63 -0.78
CA THR A 83 -19.05 15.56 -1.46
C THR A 83 -20.09 16.44 -0.81
N ALA A 84 -21.09 16.85 -1.59
CA ALA A 84 -22.33 17.46 -1.12
C ALA A 84 -23.47 16.93 -1.97
N GLY A 85 -24.48 16.31 -1.35
CA GLY A 85 -25.53 15.62 -2.09
C GLY A 85 -24.97 14.48 -2.94
N ASP A 86 -25.21 14.52 -4.25
CA ASP A 86 -24.78 13.55 -5.26
C ASP A 86 -23.52 13.97 -6.06
N ALA A 87 -22.87 15.07 -5.67
CA ALA A 87 -21.75 15.67 -6.40
C ALA A 87 -20.48 15.84 -5.55
N LEU A 88 -19.34 15.96 -6.25
CA LEU A 88 -18.09 16.42 -5.66
C LEU A 88 -18.14 17.93 -5.42
N VAL A 89 -17.68 18.42 -4.26
CA VAL A 89 -17.49 19.87 -4.03
C VAL A 89 -16.11 20.35 -4.48
N HIS A 90 -15.17 19.43 -4.64
CA HIS A 90 -13.83 19.68 -5.15
C HIS A 90 -13.37 18.45 -5.94
N PRO A 91 -12.69 18.61 -7.10
CA PRO A 91 -12.13 17.48 -7.83
C PRO A 91 -11.18 16.67 -6.95
N ILE A 92 -11.10 15.35 -7.16
CA ILE A 92 -10.24 14.50 -6.33
C ILE A 92 -8.78 14.88 -6.56
N LEU A 93 -8.10 15.31 -5.49
CA LEU A 93 -6.72 15.78 -5.55
C LEU A 93 -5.73 14.63 -5.74
N ASP A 94 -4.69 14.84 -6.55
CA ASP A 94 -3.56 13.92 -6.67
C ASP A 94 -2.71 13.96 -5.39
N TYR A 95 -2.66 12.84 -4.65
CA TYR A 95 -1.87 12.71 -3.44
C TYR A 95 -0.35 12.81 -3.69
N GLU A 96 0.13 12.73 -4.93
CA GLU A 96 1.55 12.94 -5.27
C GLU A 96 1.92 14.42 -5.44
N GLN A 97 1.00 15.35 -5.12
CA GLN A 97 1.29 16.77 -5.15
C GLN A 97 1.73 17.33 -3.79
N GLU A 98 2.82 18.10 -3.78
CA GLU A 98 3.29 18.87 -2.62
C GLU A 98 2.44 20.15 -2.44
N PRO A 99 1.90 20.42 -1.24
CA PRO A 99 1.41 21.74 -0.87
C PRO A 99 2.52 22.81 -1.01
N PRO A 100 2.19 24.07 -1.33
CA PRO A 100 3.17 25.15 -1.37
C PRO A 100 3.96 25.26 -0.06
N ALA A 101 5.26 25.54 -0.13
CA ALA A 101 6.16 25.44 1.03
C ALA A 101 5.74 26.30 2.24
N ASP A 102 5.19 27.49 1.99
CA ASP A 102 4.69 28.36 3.05
C ASP A 102 3.41 27.81 3.70
N VAL A 103 2.57 27.13 2.92
CA VAL A 103 1.36 26.45 3.40
C VAL A 103 1.74 25.19 4.17
N ALA A 104 2.63 24.37 3.61
CA ALA A 104 3.18 23.16 4.25
C ALA A 104 3.68 23.47 5.66
N ALA A 105 4.50 24.52 5.83
CA ALA A 105 5.02 24.92 7.14
C ALA A 105 3.93 25.25 8.18
N ARG A 106 2.75 25.75 7.74
CA ARG A 106 1.62 26.05 8.63
C ARG A 106 0.83 24.79 8.96
N ILE A 107 0.49 23.98 7.96
CA ILE A 107 -0.35 22.78 8.15
C ILE A 107 0.39 21.64 8.86
N ASP A 108 1.70 21.51 8.62
CA ASP A 108 2.53 20.47 9.25
C ASP A 108 2.68 20.72 10.76
N ALA A 109 2.43 21.94 11.23
CA ALA A 109 2.37 22.25 12.67
C ALA A 109 1.02 21.87 13.31
N LEU A 110 0.00 21.53 12.51
CA LEU A 110 -1.35 21.20 12.99
C LEU A 110 -1.58 19.69 13.11
N VAL A 111 -0.73 18.86 12.51
CA VAL A 111 -0.91 17.41 12.56
C VAL A 111 -0.70 16.89 13.99
N PRO A 112 -1.38 15.80 14.38
CA PRO A 112 -1.22 15.20 15.72
C PRO A 112 0.19 14.69 15.98
N ASP A 113 0.49 14.46 17.26
CA ASP A 113 1.72 13.78 17.65
C ASP A 113 1.78 12.38 17.03
N PHE A 114 2.99 11.93 16.70
CA PHE A 114 3.19 10.61 16.11
C PHE A 114 2.68 9.50 17.03
N HIS A 115 2.81 9.60 18.35
CA HIS A 115 2.35 8.57 19.28
C HIS A 115 0.82 8.49 19.40
N GLU A 116 0.09 9.52 18.96
CA GLU A 116 -1.37 9.48 18.90
C GLU A 116 -1.87 8.65 17.71
N THR A 117 -1.28 8.88 16.54
CA THR A 117 -1.80 8.36 15.26
C THR A 117 -0.94 7.29 14.61
N PHE A 118 0.32 7.16 15.06
CA PHE A 118 1.39 6.37 14.41
C PHE A 118 1.53 6.67 12.91
N SER A 119 1.19 7.91 12.53
CA SER A 119 1.26 8.41 11.16
C SER A 119 2.46 9.36 11.07
N PRO A 120 3.59 8.96 10.48
CA PRO A 120 4.76 9.83 10.38
C PRO A 120 4.45 11.01 9.44
N PRO A 121 5.15 12.14 9.60
CA PRO A 121 5.07 13.25 8.66
C PRO A 121 5.72 12.82 7.34
N LEU A 122 4.91 12.62 6.31
CA LEU A 122 5.37 12.22 4.98
C LEU A 122 5.26 13.39 4.01
N PRO A 123 6.12 13.45 2.97
CA PRO A 123 6.04 14.48 1.94
C PRO A 123 4.78 14.30 1.09
N LEU A 124 4.49 15.28 0.21
CA LEU A 124 3.35 15.25 -0.70
C LEU A 124 2.02 15.09 0.07
N GLY A 125 1.02 14.48 -0.55
CA GLY A 125 -0.22 14.06 0.10
C GLY A 125 -0.17 12.68 0.72
N PHE A 126 1.01 12.15 1.08
CA PHE A 126 1.12 10.80 1.63
C PHE A 126 0.50 10.63 3.02
N ASN A 127 -0.01 11.72 3.61
CA ASN A 127 -0.98 11.68 4.68
C ASN A 127 -2.28 12.36 4.22
N TYR A 128 -3.39 11.62 4.29
CA TYR A 128 -4.74 12.09 3.98
C TYR A 128 -5.04 13.45 4.64
N GLY A 129 -4.82 13.57 5.94
CA GLY A 129 -5.12 14.75 6.75
C GLY A 129 -4.28 15.96 6.37
N ARG A 130 -3.06 15.76 5.85
CA ARG A 130 -2.21 16.85 5.36
C ARG A 130 -2.82 17.52 4.14
N HIS A 131 -3.32 16.74 3.17
CA HIS A 131 -4.03 17.29 2.02
C HIS A 131 -5.40 17.88 2.39
N LEU A 132 -6.09 17.31 3.38
CA LEU A 132 -7.34 17.91 3.89
C LEU A 132 -7.09 19.27 4.55
N LEU A 133 -6.02 19.39 5.34
CA LEU A 133 -5.56 20.68 5.89
C LEU A 133 -5.17 21.67 4.80
N TRP A 134 -4.48 21.21 3.75
CA TRP A 134 -4.15 22.09 2.61
C TRP A 134 -5.40 22.62 1.91
N LEU A 135 -6.39 21.77 1.60
CA LEU A 135 -7.64 22.23 1.01
C LEU A 135 -8.39 23.19 1.95
N ASN A 136 -8.38 22.93 3.26
CA ASN A 136 -8.99 23.82 4.26
C ASN A 136 -8.30 25.19 4.33
N GLU A 137 -6.97 25.26 4.26
CA GLU A 137 -6.23 26.54 4.19
C GLU A 137 -6.49 27.28 2.87
N ARG A 138 -6.60 26.53 1.77
CA ARG A 138 -6.82 27.11 0.44
C ARG A 138 -8.20 27.75 0.31
N ASP A 139 -9.22 27.04 0.77
CA ASP A 139 -10.61 27.51 0.76
C ASP A 139 -11.42 26.83 1.88
N PRO A 140 -11.57 27.48 3.05
CA PRO A 140 -12.37 26.95 4.15
C PRO A 140 -13.83 26.67 3.77
N ALA A 141 -14.38 27.41 2.80
CA ALA A 141 -15.77 27.24 2.39
C ALA A 141 -16.01 25.89 1.70
N LEU A 142 -14.98 25.24 1.13
CA LEU A 142 -15.10 23.90 0.55
C LEU A 142 -15.51 22.87 1.61
N LEU A 143 -14.84 22.91 2.76
CA LEU A 143 -15.10 21.98 3.85
C LEU A 143 -16.46 22.28 4.47
N GLU A 144 -16.85 23.54 4.60
CA GLU A 144 -18.18 23.93 5.07
C GLU A 144 -19.29 23.39 4.15
N GLN A 145 -19.11 23.49 2.83
CA GLN A 145 -20.06 22.98 1.82
C GLN A 145 -20.16 21.46 1.79
N ALA A 146 -19.08 20.74 2.11
CA ALA A 146 -19.08 19.29 2.10
C ALA A 146 -20.00 18.72 3.19
N ASP A 147 -20.91 17.82 2.83
CA ASP A 147 -21.68 17.02 3.78
C ASP A 147 -20.92 15.76 4.22
N ALA A 148 -19.95 15.30 3.42
CA ALA A 148 -19.18 14.11 3.69
C ALA A 148 -17.77 14.14 3.10
N ILE A 149 -16.86 13.53 3.86
CA ILE A 149 -15.48 13.23 3.52
C ILE A 149 -15.39 11.71 3.28
N LEU A 150 -15.17 11.29 2.03
CA LEU A 150 -15.14 9.89 1.63
C LEU A 150 -13.71 9.45 1.33
N ALA A 151 -13.31 8.31 1.88
CA ALA A 151 -12.13 7.57 1.46
C ALA A 151 -12.27 7.07 0.01
N TYR A 152 -11.17 6.74 -0.66
CA TYR A 152 -11.17 6.46 -2.10
C TYR A 152 -12.03 5.25 -2.51
N PRO A 153 -11.95 4.06 -1.88
CA PRO A 153 -12.87 2.96 -2.18
C PRO A 153 -14.33 3.33 -1.91
N GLN A 154 -14.58 4.06 -0.82
CA GLN A 154 -15.91 4.49 -0.40
C GLN A 154 -16.53 5.53 -1.34
N PHE A 155 -15.71 6.39 -1.95
CA PHE A 155 -16.16 7.29 -3.01
C PHE A 155 -16.73 6.50 -4.18
N TRP A 156 -16.03 5.45 -4.62
CA TRP A 156 -16.53 4.62 -5.71
C TRP A 156 -17.75 3.80 -5.33
N SER A 157 -17.74 3.13 -4.18
CA SER A 157 -18.92 2.40 -3.73
C SER A 157 -20.13 3.32 -3.55
N TRP A 158 -19.93 4.59 -3.16
CA TRP A 158 -20.98 5.62 -3.14
C TRP A 158 -21.46 5.98 -4.54
N LYS A 159 -20.58 6.20 -5.53
CA LYS A 159 -21.00 6.48 -6.93
C LYS A 159 -21.91 5.39 -7.51
N PHE A 160 -21.75 4.14 -7.08
CA PHE A 160 -22.57 3.01 -7.51
C PHE A 160 -23.83 2.79 -6.66
N SER A 161 -23.74 2.98 -5.33
CA SER A 161 -24.83 2.65 -4.39
C SER A 161 -25.69 3.84 -3.93
N GLY A 162 -25.19 5.06 -4.07
CA GLY A 162 -25.75 6.28 -3.47
C GLY A 162 -25.55 6.41 -1.96
N ARG A 163 -24.99 5.40 -1.27
CA ARG A 163 -24.83 5.40 0.20
C ARG A 163 -23.42 5.81 0.60
N LYS A 164 -23.34 6.85 1.45
CA LYS A 164 -22.09 7.34 2.04
C LYS A 164 -21.79 6.55 3.31
N VAL A 165 -20.63 5.91 3.37
CA VAL A 165 -20.13 5.14 4.53
C VAL A 165 -18.62 5.34 4.67
N SER A 166 -18.09 5.01 5.85
CA SER A 166 -16.66 4.92 6.12
C SER A 166 -16.23 3.48 6.38
N GLU A 167 -14.94 3.21 6.22
CA GLU A 167 -14.32 1.93 6.54
C GLU A 167 -12.97 2.21 7.21
N VAL A 168 -12.71 1.54 8.34
CA VAL A 168 -11.62 1.88 9.27
C VAL A 168 -10.26 1.59 8.66
N SER A 169 -10.14 0.54 7.85
CA SER A 169 -8.85 0.09 7.32
C SER A 169 -8.20 1.12 6.40
N TYR A 170 -9.02 1.99 5.77
CA TYR A 170 -8.55 3.11 4.97
C TYR A 170 -8.18 4.33 5.83
N LEU A 171 -9.03 4.68 6.80
CA LEU A 171 -8.75 5.80 7.71
C LEU A 171 -7.54 5.53 8.61
N GLY A 172 -7.29 4.27 8.97
CA GLY A 172 -6.12 3.86 9.74
C GLY A 172 -4.82 3.81 8.94
N CYS A 173 -4.83 4.07 7.63
CA CYS A 173 -3.64 4.04 6.78
C CYS A 173 -2.88 5.37 6.85
N HIS A 174 -2.04 5.55 7.88
CA HIS A 174 -1.16 6.72 8.09
C HIS A 174 -1.77 8.06 7.63
N SER A 175 -3.00 8.31 8.08
CA SER A 175 -3.86 9.37 7.56
C SER A 175 -3.79 10.66 8.37
N HIS A 176 -3.22 10.63 9.57
CA HIS A 176 -3.42 11.60 10.66
C HIS A 176 -4.86 11.73 11.18
N LEU A 177 -5.85 11.03 10.61
CA LEU A 177 -7.26 11.18 10.97
C LEU A 177 -7.76 10.14 11.98
N TRP A 178 -6.97 9.11 12.25
CA TRP A 178 -7.33 8.01 13.14
C TRP A 178 -6.30 7.86 14.25
N ALA A 179 -6.75 7.57 15.46
CA ALA A 179 -5.93 7.24 16.62
C ALA A 179 -6.05 5.73 16.90
N PRO A 180 -5.10 4.89 16.41
CA PRO A 180 -5.28 3.44 16.38
C PRO A 180 -5.45 2.77 17.76
N LEU A 181 -4.90 3.36 18.82
CA LEU A 181 -5.03 2.82 20.18
C LEU A 181 -6.36 3.15 20.84
N GLU A 182 -6.99 4.26 20.46
CA GLU A 182 -8.30 4.68 20.96
C GLU A 182 -9.45 4.09 20.12
N ASP A 183 -9.13 3.52 18.95
CA ASP A 183 -10.10 3.07 17.95
C ASP A 183 -11.15 4.14 17.62
N ASP A 184 -10.69 5.39 17.51
CA ASP A 184 -11.52 6.54 17.18
C ASP A 184 -10.73 7.55 16.32
N TYR A 185 -11.43 8.58 15.83
CA TYR A 185 -10.79 9.68 15.13
C TYR A 185 -9.76 10.39 16.00
N SER A 186 -8.72 10.90 15.35
CA SER A 186 -7.66 11.67 16.01
C SER A 186 -8.14 13.05 16.46
N SER A 187 -7.34 13.67 17.32
CA SER A 187 -7.48 15.04 17.80
C SER A 187 -7.50 16.07 16.66
N LEU A 188 -6.96 15.75 15.48
CA LEU A 188 -7.05 16.60 14.29
C LEU A 188 -8.50 16.71 13.79
N VAL A 189 -9.21 15.59 13.68
CA VAL A 189 -10.60 15.56 13.20
C VAL A 189 -11.50 16.38 14.13
N ASP A 190 -11.29 16.25 15.44
CA ASP A 190 -12.08 16.98 16.43
C ASP A 190 -11.77 18.47 16.45
N ARG A 191 -10.48 18.84 16.44
CA ARG A 191 -10.03 20.23 16.42
C ARG A 191 -10.53 20.99 15.19
N MET A 192 -10.57 20.32 14.05
CA MET A 192 -11.05 20.90 12.79
C MET A 192 -12.57 20.80 12.61
N GLY A 193 -13.30 20.17 13.54
CA GLY A 193 -14.75 19.99 13.46
C GLY A 193 -15.20 19.08 12.33
N TRP A 194 -14.34 18.18 11.85
CA TRP A 194 -14.62 17.31 10.71
C TRP A 194 -15.42 16.05 11.07
N ARG A 195 -15.55 15.70 12.36
CA ARG A 195 -16.25 14.49 12.80
C ARG A 195 -17.67 14.39 12.23
N GLY A 196 -18.42 15.51 12.19
CA GLY A 196 -19.77 15.56 11.61
C GLY A 196 -19.84 15.35 10.09
N LYS A 197 -18.69 15.35 9.40
CA LYS A 197 -18.55 15.11 7.96
C LYS A 197 -17.99 13.72 7.66
N MET A 198 -17.69 12.92 8.67
CA MET A 198 -17.27 11.53 8.49
C MET A 198 -18.52 10.64 8.53
N PRO A 199 -18.85 9.92 7.45
CA PRO A 199 -20.02 9.03 7.46
C PRO A 199 -19.91 7.92 8.50
N ALA A 200 -21.06 7.29 8.79
CA ALA A 200 -21.10 6.12 9.66
C ALA A 200 -20.28 4.96 9.06
N PHE A 201 -19.64 4.19 9.93
CA PHE A 201 -18.88 3.00 9.53
C PHE A 201 -19.81 1.88 9.05
N ALA A 202 -19.37 1.16 8.03
CA ALA A 202 -19.92 -0.12 7.62
C ALA A 202 -18.78 -1.14 7.47
N PRO A 203 -18.97 -2.42 7.80
CA PRO A 203 -17.93 -3.43 7.60
C PRO A 203 -17.52 -3.55 6.13
N ALA A 204 -16.22 -3.74 5.86
CA ALA A 204 -15.73 -4.08 4.54
C ALA A 204 -16.41 -5.38 4.05
N GLY A 205 -16.81 -5.45 2.77
CA GLY A 205 -17.54 -6.60 2.23
C GLY A 205 -19.03 -6.67 2.59
N SER A 206 -19.56 -5.79 3.44
CA SER A 206 -21.02 -5.71 3.66
C SER A 206 -21.74 -5.05 2.47
N VAL A 207 -23.00 -5.42 2.21
CA VAL A 207 -23.83 -4.77 1.18
C VAL A 207 -24.28 -3.39 1.67
N ILE A 208 -24.01 -2.35 0.89
CA ILE A 208 -24.36 -0.95 1.21
C ILE A 208 -25.42 -0.36 0.29
N GLY A 209 -25.73 -1.01 -0.83
CA GLY A 209 -26.82 -0.63 -1.72
C GLY A 209 -26.83 -1.48 -2.98
N LYS A 210 -27.57 -1.02 -3.99
CA LYS A 210 -27.66 -1.67 -5.29
C LYS A 210 -27.33 -0.70 -6.41
N HIS A 211 -26.82 -1.23 -7.50
CA HIS A 211 -26.59 -0.48 -8.74
C HIS A 211 -27.34 -1.14 -9.89
N SER A 212 -28.06 -0.32 -10.66
CA SER A 212 -28.78 -0.79 -11.84
C SER A 212 -27.88 -0.70 -13.06
N VAL A 213 -27.53 -1.85 -13.63
CA VAL A 213 -26.66 -2.00 -14.80
C VAL A 213 -27.53 -2.15 -16.04
N THR A 214 -27.39 -1.24 -17.00
CA THR A 214 -28.02 -1.38 -18.32
C THR A 214 -27.11 -2.17 -19.25
N LEU A 215 -27.60 -3.29 -19.76
CA LEU A 215 -26.92 -4.17 -20.70
C LEU A 215 -27.08 -3.69 -22.14
N GLU A 216 -26.25 -4.19 -23.05
CA GLU A 216 -26.29 -3.82 -24.48
C GLU A 216 -27.64 -4.13 -25.15
N ASP A 217 -28.36 -5.14 -24.66
CA ASP A 217 -29.69 -5.52 -25.14
C ASP A 217 -30.83 -4.65 -24.55
N GLY A 218 -30.47 -3.64 -23.74
CA GLY A 218 -31.41 -2.71 -23.12
C GLY A 218 -32.06 -3.22 -21.83
N ARG A 219 -31.78 -4.46 -21.40
CA ARG A 219 -32.22 -4.94 -20.08
C ARG A 219 -31.46 -4.22 -18.96
N SER A 220 -32.14 -4.05 -17.83
CA SER A 220 -31.57 -3.52 -16.60
C SER A 220 -31.50 -4.64 -15.56
N VAL A 221 -30.33 -4.81 -14.95
CA VAL A 221 -30.06 -5.79 -13.90
C VAL A 221 -29.54 -5.07 -12.67
N ASP A 222 -30.17 -5.29 -11.53
CA ASP A 222 -29.68 -4.75 -10.27
C ASP A 222 -28.64 -5.70 -9.67
N ILE A 223 -27.48 -5.14 -9.34
CA ILE A 223 -26.41 -5.84 -8.64
C ILE A 223 -26.19 -5.27 -7.24
N ASP A 224 -25.67 -6.07 -6.32
CA ASP A 224 -25.31 -5.63 -4.98
C ASP A 224 -23.98 -4.86 -5.00
N VAL A 225 -23.93 -3.74 -4.28
CA VAL A 225 -22.72 -2.95 -4.09
C VAL A 225 -22.23 -3.14 -2.66
N HIS A 226 -21.00 -3.63 -2.53
CA HIS A 226 -20.37 -3.89 -1.24
C HIS A 226 -19.49 -2.72 -0.79
N ASN A 227 -19.36 -2.51 0.52
CA ASN A 227 -18.41 -1.55 1.07
C ASN A 227 -16.98 -1.97 0.74
N GLY A 228 -16.20 -1.02 0.22
CA GLY A 228 -14.83 -1.24 -0.19
C GLY A 228 -13.83 -1.31 0.97
N VAL A 229 -12.56 -1.49 0.63
CA VAL A 229 -11.45 -1.71 1.58
C VAL A 229 -10.14 -1.11 1.07
N HIS A 230 -9.21 -0.79 1.97
CA HIS A 230 -7.85 -0.42 1.60
C HIS A 230 -7.07 -1.62 1.01
N ASP A 231 -6.32 -1.41 -0.06
CA ASP A 231 -5.62 -2.47 -0.82
C ASP A 231 -4.73 -3.39 0.04
N SER A 232 -3.92 -2.80 0.92
CA SER A 232 -2.96 -3.53 1.75
C SER A 232 -3.66 -4.33 2.84
N ASN A 233 -4.81 -3.82 3.32
CA ASN A 233 -5.65 -4.54 4.26
C ASN A 233 -6.42 -5.68 3.59
N ALA A 234 -6.83 -5.50 2.33
CA ALA A 234 -7.40 -6.58 1.54
C ALA A 234 -6.37 -7.72 1.36
N ALA A 235 -5.13 -7.40 0.98
CA ALA A 235 -4.07 -8.39 0.87
C ALA A 235 -3.77 -9.10 2.21
N LEU A 236 -3.70 -8.35 3.33
CA LEU A 236 -3.55 -8.94 4.66
C LEU A 236 -4.70 -9.89 5.01
N TYR A 237 -5.94 -9.49 4.72
CA TYR A 237 -7.12 -10.29 4.95
C TYR A 237 -7.13 -11.57 4.12
N PHE A 238 -6.70 -11.50 2.86
CA PHE A 238 -6.60 -12.67 1.99
C PHE A 238 -5.73 -13.77 2.59
N TYR A 239 -4.52 -13.45 3.03
CA TYR A 239 -3.66 -14.49 3.62
C TYR A 239 -4.18 -14.99 4.98
N ARG A 240 -4.87 -14.15 5.76
CA ARG A 240 -5.57 -14.61 6.96
C ARG A 240 -6.66 -15.63 6.64
N SER A 241 -7.44 -15.42 5.58
CA SER A 241 -8.49 -16.36 5.17
C SER A 241 -7.96 -17.68 4.63
N LEU A 242 -6.72 -17.70 4.13
CA LEU A 242 -5.99 -18.92 3.74
C LEU A 242 -5.46 -19.72 4.93
N GLY A 243 -5.70 -19.28 6.17
CA GLY A 243 -5.34 -19.97 7.40
C GLY A 243 -4.05 -19.48 8.06
N PHE A 244 -3.41 -18.43 7.54
CA PHE A 244 -2.26 -17.82 8.22
C PHE A 244 -2.74 -16.94 9.39
N SER A 245 -2.37 -17.30 10.61
CA SER A 245 -2.79 -16.59 11.83
C SER A 245 -1.69 -15.77 12.50
N ASP A 246 -0.42 -16.16 12.31
CA ASP A 246 0.75 -15.44 12.82
C ASP A 246 1.81 -15.32 11.72
N PHE A 247 1.82 -14.16 11.05
CA PHE A 247 2.72 -13.91 9.94
C PHE A 247 3.01 -12.41 9.75
N THR A 248 4.12 -12.14 9.06
CA THR A 248 4.46 -10.84 8.49
C THR A 248 4.18 -10.88 7.00
N LEU A 249 3.38 -9.94 6.50
CA LEU A 249 3.14 -9.76 5.07
C LEU A 249 4.17 -8.79 4.49
N ILE A 250 4.83 -9.19 3.41
CA ILE A 250 5.69 -8.34 2.59
C ILE A 250 5.02 -8.18 1.24
N SER A 251 4.39 -7.02 1.01
CA SER A 251 3.92 -6.65 -0.31
C SER A 251 5.06 -6.02 -1.10
N THR A 252 5.28 -6.49 -2.32
CA THR A 252 6.39 -6.09 -3.18
C THR A 252 5.89 -5.50 -4.50
N GLY A 253 6.15 -4.22 -4.71
CA GLY A 253 5.87 -3.50 -5.96
C GLY A 253 6.88 -2.37 -6.10
N THR A 254 6.42 -1.19 -6.55
CA THR A 254 7.23 0.04 -6.46
C THR A 254 7.76 0.25 -5.05
N TRP A 255 6.90 0.00 -4.07
CA TRP A 255 7.23 -0.06 -2.65
C TRP A 255 7.34 -1.50 -2.17
N VAL A 256 8.24 -1.73 -1.21
CA VAL A 256 8.18 -2.87 -0.30
C VAL A 256 7.50 -2.38 0.97
N ILE A 257 6.37 -2.99 1.31
CA ILE A 257 5.55 -2.66 2.48
C ILE A 257 5.50 -3.92 3.35
N ILE A 258 5.97 -3.81 4.57
CA ILE A 258 6.06 -4.93 5.53
C ILE A 258 5.07 -4.65 6.65
N LEU A 259 4.03 -5.49 6.75
CA LEU A 259 2.99 -5.42 7.78
C LEU A 259 3.17 -6.59 8.75
N ASN A 260 3.26 -6.31 10.04
CA ASN A 260 3.37 -7.34 11.07
C ASN A 260 2.36 -7.10 12.20
N PRO A 261 1.23 -7.82 12.21
CA PRO A 261 0.23 -7.72 13.28
C PRO A 261 0.75 -8.08 14.68
N ALA A 262 1.81 -8.89 14.77
CA ALA A 262 2.41 -9.29 16.05
C ALA A 262 3.44 -8.29 16.58
N SER A 263 3.84 -7.28 15.79
CA SER A 263 4.82 -6.30 16.23
C SER A 263 4.18 -5.22 17.11
N PRO A 264 4.74 -4.95 18.30
CA PRO A 264 4.28 -3.87 19.16
C PRO A 264 4.49 -2.50 18.51
N LEU A 265 3.55 -1.57 18.70
CA LEU A 265 3.60 -0.24 18.11
C LEU A 265 4.70 0.63 18.74
N GLU A 266 5.14 0.33 19.97
CA GLU A 266 6.23 1.03 20.66
C GLU A 266 7.59 0.88 19.94
N ARG A 267 7.69 -0.06 18.99
CA ARG A 267 8.87 -0.20 18.13
C ARG A 267 8.90 0.76 16.96
N LEU A 268 7.77 1.39 16.63
CA LEU A 268 7.67 2.26 15.47
C LEU A 268 8.47 3.54 15.71
N ASP A 269 9.36 3.84 14.78
CA ASP A 269 10.18 5.06 14.75
C ASP A 269 9.77 5.92 13.56
N SER A 270 9.22 7.11 13.85
CA SER A 270 8.75 8.05 12.82
C SER A 270 9.86 8.50 11.87
N GLY A 271 11.13 8.43 12.28
CA GLY A 271 12.29 8.76 11.45
C GLY A 271 12.72 7.64 10.49
N ARG A 272 12.07 6.47 10.55
CA ARG A 272 12.43 5.27 9.78
C ARG A 272 11.33 4.77 8.84
N ASP A 273 10.41 5.65 8.45
CA ASP A 273 9.24 5.31 7.60
C ASP A 273 8.45 4.12 8.18
N MET A 274 8.34 4.10 9.51
CA MET A 274 7.53 3.17 10.28
C MET A 274 6.23 3.85 10.70
N LEU A 275 5.13 3.10 10.63
CA LEU A 275 3.78 3.60 10.85
C LEU A 275 2.85 2.49 11.35
N ALA A 276 1.65 2.84 11.80
CA ALA A 276 0.58 1.86 12.02
C ALA A 276 -0.48 1.97 10.92
N ASN A 277 -0.88 0.82 10.40
CA ASN A 277 -2.15 0.65 9.70
C ASN A 277 -3.21 0.17 10.71
N VAL A 278 -4.48 0.16 10.31
CA VAL A 278 -5.55 -0.51 11.08
C VAL A 278 -6.21 -1.55 10.19
N THR A 279 -6.48 -2.75 10.72
CA THR A 279 -7.19 -3.80 9.99
C THR A 279 -8.69 -3.52 9.93
N ILE A 280 -9.38 -4.25 9.06
CA ILE A 280 -10.85 -4.26 9.05
C ILE A 280 -11.47 -4.72 10.40
N ASP A 281 -10.69 -5.41 11.24
CA ASP A 281 -11.08 -5.87 12.58
C ASP A 281 -10.71 -4.85 13.67
N HIS A 282 -10.44 -3.60 13.27
CA HIS A 282 -10.06 -2.51 14.17
C HIS A 282 -8.74 -2.76 14.94
N GLN A 283 -7.88 -3.65 14.44
CA GLN A 283 -6.59 -3.93 15.09
C GLN A 283 -5.47 -3.10 14.46
N PRO A 284 -4.65 -2.39 15.26
CA PRO A 284 -3.48 -1.72 14.72
C PRO A 284 -2.43 -2.72 14.24
N VAL A 285 -1.75 -2.39 13.15
CA VAL A 285 -0.72 -3.22 12.52
C VAL A 285 0.50 -2.37 12.26
N ALA A 286 1.58 -2.67 12.99
CA ALA A 286 2.89 -2.10 12.73
C ALA A 286 3.27 -2.35 11.26
N THR A 287 3.75 -1.30 10.61
CA THR A 287 4.14 -1.32 9.21
C THR A 287 5.45 -0.55 9.03
N ILE A 288 6.32 -1.06 8.16
CA ILE A 288 7.54 -0.37 7.71
C ILE A 288 7.66 -0.48 6.20
N ARG A 289 8.17 0.56 5.56
CA ARG A 289 8.19 0.63 4.09
C ARG A 289 9.51 1.17 3.57
N PHE A 290 9.83 0.84 2.32
CA PHE A 290 10.84 1.54 1.50
C PHE A 290 10.54 1.30 0.02
N MET A 291 11.12 2.09 -0.88
CA MET A 291 10.81 2.04 -2.32
C MET A 291 11.53 0.88 -3.05
N GLY A 292 11.50 -0.34 -2.52
CA GLY A 292 12.38 -1.44 -2.97
C GLY A 292 12.36 -1.75 -4.47
N GLY A 293 11.19 -1.74 -5.14
CA GLY A 293 11.13 -1.93 -6.59
C GLY A 293 11.75 -0.78 -7.37
N ARG A 294 11.44 0.47 -6.99
CA ARG A 294 12.04 1.67 -7.62
C ARG A 294 13.54 1.73 -7.38
N GLU A 295 13.98 1.39 -6.18
CA GLU A 295 15.40 1.36 -5.84
C GLU A 295 16.15 0.26 -6.59
N TYR A 296 15.53 -0.92 -6.77
CA TYR A 296 16.08 -1.96 -7.64
C TYR A 296 16.23 -1.45 -9.08
N ASP A 297 15.21 -0.82 -9.65
CA ASP A 297 15.25 -0.31 -11.02
C ASP A 297 16.39 0.71 -11.20
N LEU A 298 16.53 1.65 -10.26
CA LEU A 298 17.58 2.67 -10.30
C LEU A 298 18.99 2.08 -10.08
N ALA A 299 19.14 1.23 -9.06
CA ALA A 299 20.43 0.63 -8.73
C ALA A 299 20.90 -0.33 -9.83
N SER A 300 20.01 -1.16 -10.37
CA SER A 300 20.33 -2.12 -11.44
C SER A 300 20.56 -1.46 -12.80
N GLY A 301 20.07 -0.23 -13.00
CA GLY A 301 20.10 0.45 -14.29
C GLY A 301 19.01 -0.04 -15.25
N GLY A 302 17.84 -0.40 -14.71
CA GLY A 302 16.70 -0.91 -15.48
C GLY A 302 16.88 -2.35 -15.95
N TRP A 303 17.58 -3.20 -15.18
CA TRP A 303 17.81 -4.59 -15.54
C TRP A 303 16.53 -5.41 -15.47
N THR A 304 16.16 -6.04 -16.58
CA THR A 304 14.90 -6.80 -16.72
C THR A 304 15.08 -8.31 -16.86
N MET A 305 16.33 -8.80 -16.90
CA MET A 305 16.63 -10.23 -17.02
C MET A 305 16.77 -10.90 -15.65
N PRO A 306 16.61 -12.22 -15.53
CA PRO A 306 16.91 -12.93 -14.28
C PRO A 306 18.36 -12.71 -13.83
N VAL A 307 18.56 -12.63 -12.53
CA VAL A 307 19.89 -12.59 -11.91
C VAL A 307 20.29 -14.00 -11.48
N THR A 308 21.47 -14.45 -11.90
CA THR A 308 21.99 -15.78 -11.58
C THR A 308 22.64 -15.85 -10.19
N ALA A 309 22.71 -17.06 -9.63
CA ALA A 309 23.39 -17.29 -8.36
C ALA A 309 24.91 -17.03 -8.49
N GLU A 310 25.47 -17.26 -9.68
CA GLU A 310 26.87 -16.99 -10.01
C GLU A 310 27.19 -15.49 -9.95
N ALA A 311 26.32 -14.63 -10.49
CA ALA A 311 26.49 -13.18 -10.40
C ALA A 311 26.43 -12.69 -8.95
N ILE A 312 25.52 -13.24 -8.15
CA ILE A 312 25.41 -12.96 -6.71
C ILE A 312 26.68 -13.38 -5.97
N ALA A 313 27.18 -14.59 -6.23
CA ALA A 313 28.41 -15.09 -5.63
C ALA A 313 29.64 -14.25 -6.03
N SER A 314 29.71 -13.78 -7.29
CA SER A 314 30.77 -12.88 -7.75
C SER A 314 30.77 -11.56 -6.99
N VAL A 315 29.60 -10.92 -6.84
CA VAL A 315 29.42 -9.67 -6.10
C VAL A 315 29.88 -9.82 -4.64
N ILE A 316 29.48 -10.92 -3.99
CA ILE A 316 29.86 -11.23 -2.61
C ILE A 316 31.37 -11.41 -2.48
N ALA A 317 31.97 -12.26 -3.34
CA ALA A 317 33.40 -12.55 -3.31
C ALA A 317 34.25 -11.29 -3.55
N ARG A 318 33.80 -10.40 -4.43
CA ARG A 318 34.46 -9.14 -4.76
C ARG A 318 34.16 -8.01 -3.76
N ARG A 319 33.26 -8.23 -2.80
CA ARG A 319 32.82 -7.24 -1.80
C ARG A 319 32.32 -5.95 -2.44
N CYS A 320 31.51 -6.08 -3.48
CA CYS A 320 30.84 -4.94 -4.10
C CYS A 320 29.49 -4.73 -3.40
N PHE A 321 29.23 -3.55 -2.85
CA PHE A 321 27.98 -3.27 -2.13
C PHE A 321 27.20 -2.16 -2.83
N ALA A 322 25.87 -2.25 -2.83
CA ALA A 322 25.02 -1.08 -3.01
C ALA A 322 24.56 -0.62 -1.63
N LEU A 323 24.71 0.68 -1.35
CA LEU A 323 24.38 1.31 -0.08
C LEU A 323 23.21 2.30 -0.27
N PRO A 324 22.35 2.44 0.74
CA PRO A 324 21.11 3.23 0.67
C PRO A 324 21.36 4.75 0.59
N SER A 325 20.42 5.56 0.09
CA SER A 325 19.11 5.20 -0.47
C SER A 325 19.00 5.64 -1.93
N PHE A 326 18.51 4.78 -2.82
CA PHE A 326 18.39 5.10 -4.26
C PHE A 326 17.10 5.87 -4.60
N ALA A 327 16.15 5.93 -3.68
CA ALA A 327 14.91 6.68 -3.80
C ALA A 327 14.51 7.28 -2.44
N ALA A 328 13.49 8.14 -2.43
CA ALA A 328 13.00 8.79 -1.21
C ALA A 328 12.18 7.83 -0.33
N GLY A 329 12.13 8.11 0.98
CA GLY A 329 11.48 7.26 1.98
C GLY A 329 12.42 6.18 2.54
N GLY A 330 11.85 5.22 3.26
CA GLY A 330 12.59 4.08 3.79
C GLY A 330 13.16 4.26 5.21
N PRO A 331 13.72 3.19 5.82
CA PRO A 331 14.33 3.24 7.14
C PRO A 331 15.63 4.03 7.25
N LEU A 332 16.26 4.36 6.11
CA LEU A 332 17.57 5.00 6.03
C LEU A 332 17.46 6.29 5.20
N GLN A 333 16.64 7.22 5.68
CA GLN A 333 16.36 8.48 5.00
C GLN A 333 17.58 9.42 4.98
N GLY A 334 17.64 10.32 4.00
CA GLY A 334 18.65 11.38 3.93
C GLY A 334 20.02 10.96 3.38
N HIS A 335 20.17 9.71 2.94
CA HIS A 335 21.39 9.22 2.29
C HIS A 335 21.23 9.12 0.77
N ILE A 336 22.32 9.36 0.03
CA ILE A 336 22.36 9.20 -1.43
C ILE A 336 22.95 7.83 -1.76
N GLY A 337 22.16 7.01 -2.45
CA GLY A 337 22.53 5.65 -2.83
C GLY A 337 23.74 5.61 -3.75
N HIS A 338 24.66 4.69 -3.46
CA HIS A 338 25.90 4.54 -4.21
C HIS A 338 26.44 3.10 -4.11
N PHE A 339 27.41 2.79 -4.96
CA PHE A 339 28.12 1.51 -4.93
C PHE A 339 29.51 1.66 -4.31
N THR A 340 29.94 0.68 -3.51
CA THR A 340 31.30 0.57 -2.98
C THR A 340 31.96 -0.74 -3.42
N GLY A 341 33.30 -0.76 -3.42
CA GLY A 341 34.09 -1.90 -3.91
C GLY A 341 34.47 -1.78 -5.40
N PRO A 342 34.97 -2.87 -6.02
CA PRO A 342 35.30 -2.90 -7.43
C PRO A 342 34.13 -2.51 -8.34
N ALA A 343 34.44 -1.91 -9.50
CA ALA A 343 33.40 -1.56 -10.47
C ALA A 343 32.66 -2.81 -10.99
N ILE A 344 31.34 -2.71 -11.05
CA ILE A 344 30.41 -3.74 -11.53
C ILE A 344 29.50 -3.16 -12.61
N ALA A 345 29.11 -4.00 -13.57
CA ALA A 345 28.25 -3.63 -14.68
C ALA A 345 27.37 -4.82 -15.09
N GLY A 346 26.34 -4.55 -15.89
CA GLY A 346 25.42 -5.58 -16.37
C GLY A 346 24.81 -6.40 -15.22
N GLU A 347 24.89 -7.71 -15.33
CA GLU A 347 24.27 -8.63 -14.37
C GLU A 347 24.84 -8.50 -12.96
N GLU A 348 26.15 -8.26 -12.79
CA GLU A 348 26.74 -8.07 -11.47
C GLU A 348 26.19 -6.82 -10.77
N ARG A 349 25.90 -5.76 -11.54
CA ARG A 349 25.24 -4.56 -11.01
C ARG A 349 23.82 -4.87 -10.55
N ALA A 350 23.07 -5.64 -11.34
CA ALA A 350 21.73 -6.10 -10.97
C ALA A 350 21.76 -7.04 -9.75
N ALA A 351 22.78 -7.90 -9.64
CA ALA A 351 22.99 -8.77 -8.49
C ALA A 351 23.28 -7.99 -7.21
N ALA A 352 24.12 -6.94 -7.27
CA ALA A 352 24.34 -6.04 -6.14
C ALA A 352 23.06 -5.27 -5.75
N ALA A 353 22.24 -4.86 -6.73
CA ALA A 353 20.93 -4.24 -6.47
C ALA A 353 19.94 -5.21 -5.82
N LEU A 354 19.88 -6.47 -6.27
CA LEU A 354 19.02 -7.50 -5.68
C LEU A 354 19.44 -7.82 -4.24
N LEU A 355 20.75 -8.00 -3.98
CA LEU A 355 21.28 -8.17 -2.62
C LEU A 355 20.93 -6.97 -1.74
N TYR A 356 21.08 -5.75 -2.25
CA TYR A 356 20.70 -4.54 -1.53
C TYR A 356 19.23 -4.53 -1.13
N VAL A 357 18.30 -4.82 -2.03
CA VAL A 357 16.87 -4.86 -1.70
C VAL A 357 16.55 -5.98 -0.71
N ALA A 358 17.18 -7.15 -0.82
CA ALA A 358 17.03 -8.23 0.16
C ALA A 358 17.56 -7.82 1.55
N LEU A 359 18.70 -7.12 1.61
CA LEU A 359 19.30 -6.63 2.86
C LEU A 359 18.51 -5.48 3.49
N MET A 360 17.93 -4.58 2.69
CA MET A 360 17.00 -3.55 3.16
C MET A 360 15.70 -4.17 3.69
N THR A 361 15.20 -5.23 3.05
CA THR A 361 14.06 -6.01 3.54
C THR A 361 14.41 -6.68 4.87
N ASP A 362 15.56 -7.34 4.96
CA ASP A 362 16.08 -7.93 6.20
C ASP A 362 16.24 -6.87 7.31
N LEU A 363 16.76 -5.68 7.02
CA LEU A 363 16.81 -4.57 7.98
C LEU A 363 15.41 -4.21 8.48
N SER A 364 14.48 -4.06 7.55
CA SER A 364 13.13 -3.61 7.86
C SER A 364 12.41 -4.64 8.74
N LEU A 365 12.57 -5.93 8.45
CA LEU A 365 12.06 -7.03 9.26
C LEU A 365 12.67 -7.07 10.67
N GLU A 366 13.95 -6.73 10.83
CA GLU A 366 14.59 -6.61 12.14
C GLU A 366 14.06 -5.43 12.95
N LEU A 367 13.92 -4.26 12.32
CA LEU A 367 13.40 -3.04 12.96
C LEU A 367 11.99 -3.25 13.50
N ILE A 368 11.12 -3.82 12.66
CA ILE A 368 9.74 -4.16 13.03
C ILE A 368 9.65 -5.44 13.89
N GLY A 369 10.76 -6.09 14.23
CA GLY A 369 10.74 -7.23 15.13
C GLY A 369 10.02 -8.47 14.62
N SER A 370 9.99 -8.66 13.31
CA SER A 370 9.39 -9.86 12.70
C SER A 370 10.16 -11.11 13.10
N GLN A 371 9.45 -12.07 13.69
CA GLN A 371 9.96 -13.40 14.08
C GLN A 371 9.05 -14.55 13.61
N ASN A 372 7.88 -14.23 13.05
CA ASN A 372 6.86 -15.18 12.62
C ASN A 372 7.06 -15.62 11.16
N ALA A 373 6.14 -16.41 10.60
CA ALA A 373 6.20 -16.76 9.18
C ALA A 373 6.16 -15.49 8.31
N ILE A 374 6.85 -15.49 7.18
CA ILE A 374 6.86 -14.38 6.23
C ILE A 374 6.07 -14.81 5.00
N ILE A 375 5.15 -13.99 4.53
CA ILE A 375 4.48 -14.17 3.25
C ILE A 375 4.92 -13.04 2.34
N ILE A 376 5.44 -13.37 1.17
CA ILE A 376 5.82 -12.40 0.14
C ILE A 376 4.78 -12.44 -0.97
N ASP A 377 4.14 -11.29 -1.17
CA ASP A 377 3.20 -11.03 -2.25
C ASP A 377 3.79 -9.98 -3.20
N GLY A 378 3.52 -10.08 -4.50
CA GLY A 378 3.88 -9.03 -5.47
C GLY A 378 5.03 -9.36 -6.44
N GLY A 379 5.50 -8.31 -7.12
CA GLY A 379 6.33 -8.38 -8.32
C GLY A 379 7.78 -8.83 -8.10
N LEU A 380 8.38 -8.57 -6.93
CA LEU A 380 9.77 -8.99 -6.65
C LEU A 380 9.89 -10.51 -6.47
N VAL A 381 8.79 -11.21 -6.21
CA VAL A 381 8.77 -12.69 -6.23
C VAL A 381 9.11 -13.21 -7.64
N LYS A 382 8.73 -12.47 -8.69
CA LYS A 382 8.99 -12.86 -10.09
C LYS A 382 10.44 -12.62 -10.52
N THR A 383 11.23 -11.85 -9.78
CA THR A 383 12.61 -11.50 -10.16
C THR A 383 13.63 -12.59 -9.79
N GLY A 384 13.19 -13.79 -9.43
CA GLY A 384 14.06 -14.95 -9.21
C GLY A 384 14.47 -15.13 -7.75
N LEU A 385 15.73 -14.85 -7.42
CA LEU A 385 16.35 -15.27 -6.15
C LEU A 385 15.93 -14.48 -4.90
N TYR A 386 15.08 -13.44 -5.01
CA TYR A 386 14.72 -12.58 -3.88
C TYR A 386 14.22 -13.35 -2.65
N ALA A 387 13.17 -14.17 -2.82
CA ALA A 387 12.58 -14.94 -1.73
C ALA A 387 13.58 -15.98 -1.15
N SER A 388 14.38 -16.60 -2.02
CA SER A 388 15.39 -17.59 -1.62
C SER A 388 16.58 -16.97 -0.88
N ILE A 389 17.01 -15.76 -1.26
CA ILE A 389 18.01 -14.99 -0.51
C ILE A 389 17.45 -14.62 0.86
N LEU A 390 16.21 -14.12 0.91
CA LEU A 390 15.56 -13.77 2.17
C LEU A 390 15.45 -15.01 3.09
N ALA A 391 15.12 -16.17 2.54
CA ALA A 391 15.04 -17.43 3.29
C ALA A 391 16.41 -17.86 3.83
N ALA A 392 17.48 -17.61 3.08
CA ALA A 392 18.85 -17.84 3.56
C ALA A 392 19.27 -16.85 4.66
N LEU A 393 18.84 -15.58 4.59
CA LEU A 393 19.11 -14.57 5.62
C LEU A 393 18.32 -14.79 6.92
N ARG A 394 17.20 -15.53 6.84
CA ARG A 394 16.19 -15.70 7.89
C ARG A 394 15.95 -17.19 8.20
N PRO A 395 16.97 -17.98 8.57
CA PRO A 395 16.82 -19.43 8.74
C PRO A 395 15.84 -19.86 9.85
N GLY A 396 15.46 -18.95 10.75
CA GLY A 396 14.46 -19.19 11.79
C GLY A 396 13.01 -18.87 11.39
N GLN A 397 12.76 -18.32 10.19
CA GLN A 397 11.42 -17.96 9.72
C GLN A 397 11.10 -18.71 8.42
N THR A 398 9.90 -19.28 8.33
CA THR A 398 9.42 -19.88 7.08
C THR A 398 8.99 -18.77 6.13
N ILE A 399 9.47 -18.80 4.89
CA ILE A 399 9.08 -17.84 3.85
C ILE A 399 8.14 -18.51 2.85
N HIS A 400 6.94 -17.94 2.74
CA HIS A 400 5.91 -18.31 1.79
C HIS A 400 5.87 -17.31 0.65
N THR A 401 5.61 -17.79 -0.56
CA THR A 401 5.41 -16.98 -1.76
C THR A 401 4.11 -17.37 -2.43
N SER A 402 3.30 -16.39 -2.81
CA SER A 402 2.12 -16.61 -3.65
C SER A 402 2.51 -16.69 -5.13
N ALA A 403 1.88 -17.60 -5.87
CA ALA A 403 2.02 -17.68 -7.33
C ALA A 403 1.19 -16.58 -8.05
N ASN A 404 0.16 -16.05 -7.39
CA ASN A 404 -0.76 -15.05 -7.92
C ASN A 404 -0.61 -13.73 -7.14
N PRO A 405 0.14 -12.75 -7.68
CA PRO A 405 0.46 -11.51 -6.97
C PRO A 405 -0.66 -10.48 -7.08
N GLU A 406 -1.89 -10.87 -6.73
CA GLU A 406 -3.10 -10.03 -6.81
C GLU A 406 -3.86 -10.08 -5.47
N GLY A 407 -3.12 -10.15 -4.35
CA GLY A 407 -3.68 -10.32 -3.00
C GLY A 407 -4.70 -9.26 -2.62
N SER A 408 -4.56 -8.01 -3.09
CA SER A 408 -5.52 -6.94 -2.85
C SER A 408 -6.90 -7.28 -3.43
N ALA A 409 -6.96 -7.64 -4.71
CA ALA A 409 -8.22 -7.97 -5.38
C ALA A 409 -8.84 -9.26 -4.83
N PHE A 410 -8.01 -10.28 -4.57
CA PHE A 410 -8.47 -11.55 -4.02
C PHE A 410 -8.97 -11.38 -2.58
N GLY A 411 -8.33 -10.51 -1.80
CA GLY A 411 -8.78 -10.13 -0.46
C GLY A 411 -10.11 -9.39 -0.45
N ALA A 412 -10.31 -8.46 -1.39
CA ALA A 412 -11.59 -7.79 -1.55
C ALA A 412 -12.70 -8.79 -1.93
N ALA A 413 -12.45 -9.72 -2.86
CA ALA A 413 -13.39 -10.80 -3.16
C ALA A 413 -13.67 -11.68 -1.93
N MET A 414 -12.63 -12.03 -1.17
CA MET A 414 -12.75 -12.84 0.04
C MET A 414 -13.66 -12.19 1.08
N LEU A 415 -13.60 -10.87 1.26
CA LEU A 415 -14.50 -10.16 2.17
C LEU A 415 -15.97 -10.34 1.81
N VAL A 416 -16.27 -10.31 0.50
CA VAL A 416 -17.62 -10.56 0.00
C VAL A 416 -18.00 -12.03 0.18
N PHE A 417 -17.11 -12.97 -0.15
CA PHE A 417 -17.38 -14.40 0.04
C PHE A 417 -17.62 -14.75 1.52
N ASP A 418 -16.81 -14.21 2.43
CA ASP A 418 -16.96 -14.44 3.87
C ASP A 418 -18.28 -13.88 4.40
N ALA A 419 -18.71 -12.70 3.93
CA ALA A 419 -20.02 -12.14 4.25
C ALA A 419 -21.20 -13.03 3.78
N LEU A 420 -20.96 -13.94 2.82
CA LEU A 420 -21.91 -14.94 2.33
C LEU A 420 -21.72 -16.32 3.01
N GLY A 421 -20.74 -16.46 3.91
CA GLY A 421 -20.38 -17.73 4.55
C GLY A 421 -19.66 -18.71 3.62
N ILE A 422 -18.94 -18.21 2.62
CA ILE A 422 -18.23 -19.01 1.61
C ILE A 422 -16.72 -18.76 1.77
N ASN A 423 -15.92 -19.82 1.75
CA ASN A 423 -14.47 -19.71 1.64
C ASN A 423 -13.98 -20.55 0.45
N PRO A 424 -13.84 -19.95 -0.74
CA PRO A 424 -13.55 -20.71 -1.94
C PRO A 424 -12.05 -20.84 -2.23
N PHE A 425 -11.21 -20.04 -1.56
CA PHE A 425 -9.78 -20.03 -1.83
C PHE A 425 -9.06 -21.14 -1.08
N ILE A 426 -8.10 -21.76 -1.77
CA ILE A 426 -7.22 -22.78 -1.21
C ILE A 426 -5.85 -22.15 -1.07
N ASN A 427 -5.18 -22.42 0.05
CA ASN A 427 -3.81 -21.98 0.25
C ASN A 427 -2.88 -22.70 -0.72
N ASP A 428 -2.40 -21.96 -1.73
CA ASP A 428 -1.46 -22.42 -2.76
C ASP A 428 -0.06 -21.81 -2.58
N CYS A 429 0.22 -21.20 -1.42
CA CYS A 429 1.52 -20.61 -1.13
C CYS A 429 2.62 -21.67 -1.12
N ALA A 430 3.71 -21.41 -1.85
CA ALA A 430 4.89 -22.25 -1.86
C ALA A 430 5.89 -21.80 -0.79
N VAL A 431 6.61 -22.73 -0.18
CA VAL A 431 7.71 -22.41 0.75
C VAL A 431 8.99 -22.18 -0.06
N ALA A 432 9.54 -20.98 0.03
CA ALA A 432 10.80 -20.62 -0.62
C ALA A 432 11.96 -21.41 0.00
N GLN A 433 12.76 -22.05 -0.86
CA GLN A 433 13.97 -22.75 -0.42
C GLN A 433 15.12 -21.74 -0.27
N PRO A 434 15.93 -21.83 0.81
CA PRO A 434 17.06 -20.94 1.00
C PRO A 434 18.09 -21.13 -0.12
N ALA A 435 18.55 -20.02 -0.69
CA ALA A 435 19.60 -20.06 -1.71
C ALA A 435 20.94 -20.47 -1.09
N ALA A 436 21.64 -21.40 -1.74
CA ALA A 436 23.00 -21.79 -1.35
C ALA A 436 24.02 -20.75 -1.85
N ILE A 437 24.18 -19.66 -1.09
CA ILE A 437 25.08 -18.56 -1.43
C ILE A 437 26.23 -18.51 -0.41
N PRO A 438 27.47 -18.88 -0.80
CA PRO A 438 28.62 -18.79 0.09
C PRO A 438 28.83 -17.37 0.63
N ASP A 439 29.25 -17.27 1.89
CA ASP A 439 29.58 -16.01 2.58
C ASP A 439 28.47 -14.96 2.65
N LEU A 440 27.21 -15.31 2.37
CA LEU A 440 26.07 -14.38 2.41
C LEU A 440 25.93 -13.70 3.79
N ASP A 441 26.08 -14.45 4.88
CA ASP A 441 26.04 -13.88 6.23
C ASP A 441 27.19 -12.90 6.46
N ALA A 442 28.42 -13.25 6.07
CA ALA A 442 29.57 -12.36 6.22
C ALA A 442 29.39 -11.07 5.40
N TYR A 443 28.81 -11.19 4.20
CA TYR A 443 28.43 -10.06 3.35
C TYR A 443 27.35 -9.19 4.00
N ARG A 444 26.28 -9.78 4.56
CA ARG A 444 25.26 -9.05 5.34
C ARG A 444 25.91 -8.24 6.46
N HIS A 445 26.74 -8.85 7.30
CA HIS A 445 27.39 -8.14 8.41
C HIS A 445 28.33 -7.02 7.91
N ALA A 446 29.01 -7.19 6.78
CA ALA A 446 29.85 -6.15 6.19
C ALA A 446 29.03 -5.00 5.61
N TRP A 447 27.87 -5.29 5.03
CA TRP A 447 26.92 -4.27 4.56
C TRP A 447 26.35 -3.48 5.75
N ARG A 448 25.93 -4.16 6.84
CA ARG A 448 25.43 -3.56 8.08
C ARG A 448 26.41 -2.53 8.65
N ARG A 449 27.67 -2.92 8.83
CA ARG A 449 28.71 -2.00 9.35
C ARG A 449 28.90 -0.75 8.48
N GLN A 450 28.75 -0.87 7.16
CA GLN A 450 28.84 0.29 6.27
C GLN A 450 27.62 1.20 6.43
N VAL A 451 26.42 0.64 6.54
CA VAL A 451 25.20 1.38 6.83
C VAL A 451 25.29 2.10 8.18
N ASP A 452 25.72 1.40 9.23
CA ASP A 452 25.85 1.97 10.57
C ASP A 452 26.84 3.15 10.57
N ALA A 453 28.02 2.97 9.97
CA ALA A 453 29.01 4.04 9.83
C ALA A 453 28.46 5.26 9.06
N MET A 454 27.70 5.04 7.99
CA MET A 454 27.05 6.13 7.25
C MET A 454 26.07 6.92 8.14
N THR A 455 25.28 6.23 8.97
CA THR A 455 24.31 6.88 9.86
C THR A 455 24.99 7.66 10.99
N GLU A 456 26.07 7.12 11.57
CA GLU A 456 26.86 7.79 12.62
C GLU A 456 27.53 9.08 12.11
N GLU A 457 28.13 9.06 10.91
CA GLU A 457 28.73 10.25 10.31
C GLU A 457 27.70 11.36 10.05
N THR A 458 26.49 11.00 9.64
CA THR A 458 25.40 11.97 9.44
C THR A 458 24.91 12.53 10.77
N ALA A 459 24.75 11.69 11.79
CA ALA A 459 24.40 12.14 13.14
C ALA A 459 25.45 13.10 13.73
N ALA A 460 26.74 12.78 13.57
CA ALA A 460 27.85 13.63 14.02
C ALA A 460 27.83 15.00 13.32
N ARG A 461 27.70 15.04 11.99
CA ARG A 461 27.59 16.28 11.20
C ARG A 461 26.41 17.15 11.61
N ASN A 462 25.25 16.54 11.87
CA ASN A 462 24.06 17.27 12.32
C ASN A 462 24.18 17.79 13.76
N SER A 463 24.96 17.11 14.62
CA SER A 463 25.22 17.56 16.00
C SER A 463 26.17 18.75 16.08
N ASP A 464 27.16 18.84 15.17
CA ASP A 464 28.11 19.95 15.14
C ASP A 464 27.48 21.26 14.61
N TYR A 465 26.45 21.17 13.76
CA TYR A 465 25.66 22.33 13.31
C TYR A 465 24.69 22.88 14.37
N ARG A 466 24.37 22.11 15.43
CA ARG A 466 23.45 22.51 16.50
C ARG A 466 24.14 23.12 17.73
N ARG A 467 25.46 23.33 17.71
CA ARG A 467 26.13 24.11 18.77
C ARG A 467 25.87 25.60 18.54
N PRO A 468 25.18 26.32 19.44
CA PRO A 468 25.09 27.77 19.35
C PRO A 468 26.50 28.36 19.49
N ALA A 469 26.84 29.30 18.60
CA ALA A 469 28.05 30.11 18.70
C ALA A 469 27.93 31.12 19.84
#